data_AF-A0A533Z4E4-F1
#
_entry.id   AF-A0A533Z4E4-F1
#
_cell.length_a   1.000
_cell.length_b   1.000
_cell.length_c   1.000
_cell.angle_alpha   90.00
_cell.angle_beta   90.00
_cell.angle_gamma   90.00
#
_symmetry.space_group_name_H-M   'P 1'
#
loop_
_entity.id
_entity.type
_entity.pdbx_description
1 polymer ?
#
loop_
_entity_poly.entity_id
_entity_poly.type
_entity_poly.pdbx_seq_one_letter_code
_entity_poly.pdbx_strand_id
1 'polypeptide(L)'
;MTAQNLHPPAHLVKQSWHLEGYRLGRLGPQSPRGAIIEDDAHQRLLILTATAEQDEVMVYRLGELPFDVSPRLMPTVQAARDRRCHDRRMDPAGELGCLALCLLENLQ
;
A
#
# COMPACT_ATOMS: atom_id res chain seq x y z
N MET A 1 10.06 -10.93 -17.51
CA MET A 1 9.27 -11.45 -16.38
C MET A 1 8.27 -10.36 -16.02
N THR A 2 6.97 -10.63 -16.18
CA THR A 2 5.91 -9.71 -15.75
C THR A 2 5.84 -9.77 -14.22
N ALA A 3 5.98 -8.63 -13.55
CA ALA A 3 5.86 -8.57 -12.10
C ALA A 3 4.42 -8.99 -11.72
N GLN A 4 4.28 -10.08 -10.97
CA GLN A 4 2.99 -10.60 -10.56
C GLN A 4 2.44 -9.69 -9.46
N ASN A 5 1.21 -9.19 -9.64
CA ASN A 5 0.58 -8.37 -8.60
C ASN A 5 0.42 -9.20 -7.33
N LEU A 6 0.84 -8.63 -6.21
CA LEU A 6 0.83 -9.29 -4.93
C LEU A 6 -0.57 -9.21 -4.31
N HIS A 7 -1.47 -10.12 -4.65
CA HIS A 7 -2.78 -10.19 -3.98
C HIS A 7 -2.74 -11.23 -2.84
N PRO A 8 -3.26 -10.89 -1.64
CA PRO A 8 -3.40 -11.88 -0.59
C PRO A 8 -4.43 -12.96 -0.97
N PRO A 9 -4.28 -14.20 -0.49
CA PRO A 9 -5.31 -15.22 -0.60
C PRO A 9 -6.65 -14.71 -0.02
N ALA A 10 -7.74 -14.83 -0.79
CA ALA A 10 -9.03 -14.23 -0.45
C ALA A 10 -9.55 -14.64 0.94
N HIS A 11 -9.30 -15.88 1.37
CA HIS A 11 -9.72 -16.38 2.69
C HIS A 11 -9.00 -15.72 3.88
N LEU A 12 -7.88 -15.02 3.64
CA LEU A 12 -7.15 -14.25 4.66
C LEU A 12 -7.58 -12.78 4.71
N VAL A 13 -8.31 -12.29 3.70
CA VAL A 13 -8.73 -10.89 3.63
C VAL A 13 -9.94 -10.67 4.51
N LYS A 14 -9.76 -9.88 5.57
CA LYS A 14 -10.86 -9.48 6.46
C LYS A 14 -11.61 -8.27 5.92
N GLN A 15 -10.88 -7.31 5.36
CA GLN A 15 -11.42 -6.08 4.77
C GLN A 15 -10.48 -5.60 3.66
N SER A 16 -11.02 -4.81 2.73
CA SER A 16 -10.25 -4.21 1.65
C SER A 16 -10.79 -2.84 1.28
N TRP A 17 -9.89 -1.95 0.88
CA TRP A 17 -10.23 -0.60 0.44
C TRP A 17 -9.49 -0.28 -0.86
N HIS A 18 -10.16 0.47 -1.73
CA HIS A 18 -9.49 1.17 -2.81
C HIS A 18 -8.98 2.51 -2.26
N LEU A 19 -7.72 2.82 -2.48
CA LEU A 19 -7.14 4.11 -2.09
C LEU A 19 -7.54 5.20 -3.09
N GLU A 20 -8.77 5.71 -2.94
CA GLU A 20 -9.33 6.71 -3.84
C GLU A 20 -8.46 7.98 -3.93
N GLY A 21 -8.33 8.52 -5.13
CA GLY A 21 -7.57 9.75 -5.38
C GLY A 21 -6.04 9.57 -5.37
N TYR A 22 -5.54 8.34 -5.27
CA TYR A 22 -4.13 8.01 -5.43
C TYR A 22 -3.93 7.01 -6.58
N ARG A 23 -3.05 7.36 -7.53
CA ARG A 23 -2.64 6.49 -8.62
C ARG A 23 -1.14 6.43 -8.66
N LEU A 24 -0.61 5.22 -8.82
CA LEU A 24 0.82 5.04 -8.99
C LEU A 24 1.28 5.67 -10.30
N GLY A 25 2.53 6.11 -10.32
CA GLY A 25 3.20 6.45 -11.56
C GLY A 25 3.50 5.25 -12.40
N ARG A 26 4.15 5.49 -13.54
CA ARG A 26 4.72 4.42 -14.36
C ARG A 26 5.77 3.67 -13.53
N LEU A 27 5.35 2.57 -12.94
CA LEU A 27 6.20 1.66 -12.18
C LEU A 27 7.20 1.01 -13.15
N GLY A 28 8.48 1.12 -12.81
CA GLY A 28 9.53 0.41 -13.54
C GLY A 28 9.37 -1.10 -13.37
N PRO A 29 10.01 -1.91 -14.23
CA PRO A 29 9.94 -3.37 -14.15
C PRO A 29 10.49 -3.94 -12.83
N GLN A 30 11.31 -3.17 -12.10
CA GLN A 30 11.86 -3.51 -10.79
C GLN A 30 11.14 -2.83 -9.62
N SER A 31 10.15 -1.98 -9.89
CA SER A 31 9.42 -1.32 -8.81
C SER A 31 8.58 -2.34 -8.06
N PRO A 32 8.53 -2.28 -6.72
CA PRO A 32 7.68 -3.17 -5.95
C PRO A 32 6.23 -3.02 -6.38
N ARG A 33 5.51 -4.15 -6.48
CA ARG A 33 4.07 -4.21 -6.81
C ARG A 33 3.20 -4.41 -5.56
N GLY A 34 3.83 -4.56 -4.40
CA GLY A 34 3.15 -4.59 -3.12
C GLY A 34 4.07 -4.17 -1.98
N ALA A 35 3.46 -3.74 -0.88
CA ALA A 35 4.12 -3.43 0.38
C ALA A 35 3.34 -4.10 1.53
N ILE A 36 4.05 -4.61 2.52
CA ILE A 36 3.47 -5.32 3.67
C ILE A 36 3.78 -4.51 4.93
N ILE A 37 2.77 -4.29 5.76
CA ILE A 37 2.91 -3.73 7.11
C ILE A 37 2.68 -4.88 8.10
N GLU A 38 3.68 -5.13 8.93
CA GLU A 38 3.68 -6.17 9.96
C GLU A 38 3.69 -5.53 11.37
N ASP A 39 3.24 -6.26 12.38
CA ASP A 39 3.49 -5.91 13.79
C ASP A 39 4.87 -6.42 14.27
N ASP A 40 5.19 -6.12 15.53
CA ASP A 40 6.44 -6.57 16.18
C ASP A 40 6.55 -8.10 16.31
N ALA A 41 5.43 -8.83 16.17
CA ALA A 41 5.38 -10.28 16.16
C ALA A 41 5.40 -10.87 14.73
N HIS A 42 5.69 -10.04 13.72
CA HIS A 42 5.69 -10.38 12.29
C HIS A 42 4.33 -10.87 11.75
N GLN A 43 3.24 -10.51 12.40
CA GLN A 43 1.90 -10.73 11.86
C GLN A 43 1.63 -9.70 10.77
N ARG A 44 1.25 -10.17 9.58
CA ARG A 44 0.87 -9.30 8.46
C ARG A 44 -0.46 -8.64 8.78
N LEU A 45 -0.43 -7.32 8.98
CA LEU A 45 -1.61 -6.54 9.32
C LEU A 45 -2.27 -6.01 8.04
N LEU A 46 -1.47 -5.34 7.21
CA LEU A 46 -1.94 -4.69 5.98
C LEU A 46 -1.04 -5.05 4.80
N ILE A 47 -1.65 -5.14 3.62
CA ILE A 47 -0.94 -5.25 2.34
C ILE A 47 -1.46 -4.16 1.41
N LEU A 48 -0.55 -3.37 0.86
CA LEU A 48 -0.83 -2.46 -0.24
C LEU A 48 -0.41 -3.14 -1.53
N THR A 49 -1.24 -3.07 -2.57
CA THR A 49 -1.00 -3.73 -3.86
C THR A 49 -1.35 -2.81 -5.02
N ALA A 50 -0.47 -2.73 -6.01
CA ALA A 50 -0.77 -2.13 -7.30
C ALA A 50 -1.66 -3.04 -8.14
N THR A 51 -2.77 -2.53 -8.68
CA THR A 51 -3.56 -3.26 -9.69
C THR A 51 -2.86 -3.21 -11.05
N ALA A 52 -3.02 -4.27 -11.85
CA ALA A 52 -2.34 -4.37 -13.16
C ALA A 52 -3.00 -3.49 -14.22
N GLU A 53 -4.28 -3.19 -14.04
CA GLU A 53 -5.11 -2.62 -15.11
C GLU A 53 -5.19 -1.09 -15.04
N GLN A 54 -5.01 -0.49 -13.85
CA GLN A 54 -5.33 0.93 -13.64
C GLN A 54 -4.30 1.70 -12.80
N ASP A 55 -3.17 1.08 -12.42
CA ASP A 55 -2.18 1.66 -11.50
C ASP A 55 -2.82 2.14 -10.18
N GLU A 56 -3.95 1.52 -9.81
CA GLU A 56 -4.69 1.81 -8.60
C GLU A 56 -4.09 1.04 -7.43
N VAL A 57 -4.28 1.56 -6.21
CA VAL A 57 -3.75 0.93 -4.99
C VAL A 57 -4.89 0.34 -4.19
N MET A 58 -4.82 -0.97 -3.99
CA MET A 58 -5.67 -1.68 -3.04
C MET A 58 -4.96 -1.80 -1.70
N VAL A 59 -5.69 -1.61 -0.62
CA VAL A 59 -5.25 -1.88 0.75
C VAL A 59 -6.07 -3.05 1.28
N TYR A 60 -5.39 -4.10 1.75
CA TYR A 60 -6.01 -5.29 2.32
C TYR A 60 -5.66 -5.40 3.79
N ARG A 61 -6.65 -5.66 4.66
CA ARG A 61 -6.44 -6.05 6.05
C ARG A 61 -6.49 -7.56 6.20
N LEU A 62 -5.43 -8.12 6.77
CA LEU A 62 -5.29 -9.55 7.05
C LEU A 62 -5.34 -9.84 8.56
N GLY A 63 -4.70 -8.99 9.36
CA GLY A 63 -4.66 -9.09 10.82
C GLY A 63 -5.82 -8.40 11.52
N GLU A 64 -5.97 -8.65 12.82
CA GLU A 64 -6.77 -7.75 13.67
C GLU A 64 -6.00 -6.44 13.89
N LEU A 65 -6.73 -5.32 13.87
CA LEU A 65 -6.19 -4.00 14.20
C LEU A 65 -7.07 -3.40 15.29
N PRO A 66 -6.49 -2.74 16.32
CA PRO A 66 -7.27 -2.14 17.40
C PRO A 66 -8.04 -0.87 16.97
N PHE A 67 -7.97 -0.50 15.69
CA PHE A 67 -8.57 0.70 15.12
C PHE A 67 -9.08 0.44 13.69
N ASP A 68 -9.98 1.31 13.24
CA ASP A 68 -10.43 1.34 11.85
C ASP A 68 -9.40 2.05 10.96
N VAL A 69 -9.06 1.40 9.84
CA VAL A 69 -8.12 1.91 8.84
C VAL A 69 -8.78 2.93 7.92
N SER A 70 -10.09 2.77 7.66
CA SER A 70 -10.87 3.60 6.74
C SER A 70 -10.67 5.12 6.92
N PRO A 71 -10.75 5.70 8.15
CA PRO A 71 -10.57 7.14 8.34
C PRO A 71 -9.14 7.63 8.09
N ARG A 72 -8.15 6.72 8.00
CA ARG A 72 -6.73 7.05 7.77
C ARG A 72 -6.33 7.05 6.30
N LEU A 73 -7.19 6.55 5.41
CA LEU A 73 -6.89 6.44 3.98
C LEU A 73 -6.72 7.82 3.30
N MET A 74 -7.65 8.75 3.51
CA MET A 74 -7.52 10.10 2.93
C MET A 74 -6.32 10.89 3.46
N PRO A 75 -6.05 10.92 4.79
CA PRO A 75 -4.80 11.48 5.32
C PRO A 75 -3.55 10.84 4.71
N THR A 76 -3.56 9.53 4.48
CA THR A 76 -2.45 8.81 3.83
C THR A 76 -2.20 9.31 2.40
N VAL A 77 -3.26 9.51 1.62
CA VAL A 77 -3.16 10.08 0.27
C VAL A 77 -2.55 11.47 0.30
N GLN A 78 -3.00 12.32 1.24
CA GLN A 78 -2.45 13.67 1.37
C GLN A 78 -0.97 13.65 1.77
N ALA A 79 -0.60 12.85 2.76
CA ALA A 79 0.78 12.68 3.19
C ALA A 79 1.68 12.17 2.04
N ALA A 80 1.20 11.23 1.23
CA ALA A 80 1.95 10.71 0.09
C ALA A 80 2.18 11.78 -1.00
N ARG A 81 1.21 12.69 -1.21
CA ARG A 81 1.36 13.85 -2.11
C ARG A 81 2.38 14.84 -1.57
N ASP A 82 2.27 15.21 -0.30
CA ASP A 82 3.18 16.18 0.34
C ASP A 82 4.62 15.64 0.36
N ARG A 83 4.80 14.33 0.56
CA ARG A 83 6.10 13.64 0.52
C ARG A 83 6.58 13.34 -0.90
N ARG A 84 5.79 13.67 -1.92
CA ARG A 84 6.06 13.40 -3.34
C ARG A 84 6.45 11.94 -3.59
N CYS A 85 5.66 11.00 -3.06
CA CYS A 85 5.98 9.56 -3.18
C CYS A 85 6.12 9.10 -4.64
N HIS A 86 5.44 9.75 -5.57
CA HIS A 86 5.54 9.50 -7.02
C HIS A 86 6.94 9.68 -7.62
N ASP A 87 7.80 10.46 -6.96
CA ASP A 87 9.17 10.72 -7.42
C ASP A 87 10.17 9.66 -6.95
N ARG A 88 9.74 8.71 -6.09
CA ARG A 88 10.57 7.65 -5.51
C ARG A 88 10.84 6.48 -6.46
N ARG A 89 10.88 6.74 -7.77
CA ARG A 89 10.99 5.71 -8.82
C ARG A 89 12.32 4.93 -8.79
N MET A 90 13.37 5.57 -8.28
CA MET A 90 14.72 4.98 -8.14
C MET A 90 15.01 4.46 -6.73
N ASP A 91 14.07 4.63 -5.79
CA ASP A 91 14.21 4.15 -4.42
C ASP A 91 13.95 2.64 -4.38
N PRO A 92 14.74 1.82 -3.65
CA PRO A 92 14.47 0.40 -3.48
C PRO A 92 13.06 0.11 -2.92
N ALA A 93 12.55 0.97 -2.04
CA ALA A 93 11.19 0.88 -1.50
C ALA A 93 10.13 1.33 -2.52
N GLY A 94 10.53 2.12 -3.52
CA GLY A 94 9.67 2.63 -4.58
C GLY A 94 8.55 3.56 -4.08
N GLU A 95 7.66 3.91 -5.01
CA GLU A 95 6.47 4.71 -4.70
C GLU A 95 5.54 3.99 -3.70
N LEU A 96 5.33 2.68 -3.83
CA LEU A 96 4.49 1.90 -2.92
C LEU A 96 5.05 1.82 -1.50
N GLY A 97 6.37 1.71 -1.32
CA GLY A 97 6.98 1.73 0.00
C GLY A 97 6.84 3.09 0.68
N CYS A 98 7.02 4.19 -0.07
CA CYS A 98 6.74 5.54 0.43
C CYS A 98 5.28 5.71 0.87
N LEU A 99 4.34 5.19 0.07
CA LEU A 99 2.92 5.20 0.40
C LEU A 99 2.60 4.36 1.65
N ALA A 100 3.22 3.19 1.79
CA ALA A 100 3.04 2.33 2.96
C ALA A 100 3.57 3.00 4.25
N LEU A 101 4.68 3.75 4.16
CA LEU A 101 5.17 4.57 5.27
C LEU A 101 4.19 5.67 5.65
N CYS A 102 3.60 6.36 4.68
CA CYS A 102 2.57 7.36 4.94
C CYS A 102 1.35 6.75 5.64
N LEU A 103 0.95 5.52 5.26
CA LEU A 103 -0.13 4.82 5.95
C LEU A 103 0.27 4.52 7.38
N LEU A 104 1.44 3.90 7.59
CA LEU A 104 1.94 3.55 8.92
C LEU A 104 2.01 4.76 9.87
N GLU A 105 2.52 5.89 9.39
CA GLU A 105 2.60 7.15 10.16
C GLU A 105 1.20 7.69 10.54
N ASN A 106 0.17 7.46 9.72
CA ASN A 106 -1.22 7.88 10.01
C ASN A 106 -2.00 6.87 10.87
N LEU A 107 -1.46 5.67 11.10
CA LEU A 107 -2.06 4.66 11.98
C LEU A 107 -1.66 4.85 13.46
N GLN A 108 -0.59 5.62 13.72
CA GLN A 108 -0.14 5.99 15.07
C GLN A 108 -0.97 7.14 15.66
#